data_AF-A0A939AIV6-F1
#
_entry.id   AF-A0A939AIV6-F1
#
_cell.length_a   1.000
_cell.length_b   1.000
_cell.length_c   1.000
_cell.angle_alpha   90.00
_cell.angle_beta   90.00
_cell.angle_gamma   90.00
#
_symmetry.space_group_name_H-M   'P 1'
#
loop_
_entity.id
_entity.type
_entity.pdbx_description
1 polymer ?
#
loop_
_entity_poly.entity_id
_entity_poly.type
_entity_poly.pdbx_seq_one_letter_code
_entity_poly.pdbx_strand_id
1 'polypeptide(L)'
;MQAYMKSTMPYRGVPTPRNRPIVAGAIAAHPLAASRVWEEVIRSLWFDASYREERYAAIGILQARRYRAFRTPEILPLLRDLIVSGAWWDLVDGIATQTVGEILVGWPSLITPEMHRWSRDANLWIRRTAILSQNHARLRTDETLLVVCIEASLAARDFFARKAIGWALREYAKVRPERVRALVDQWGERLSGLSRREALKHVGPSVE
;
A
#
# COMPACT_ATOMS: atom_id res chain seq x y z
N MET A 1 -13.89 13.25 -11.11
CA MET A 1 -12.71 12.62 -10.46
C MET A 1 -12.25 13.41 -9.24
N GLN A 2 -12.02 14.73 -9.37
CA GLN A 2 -11.52 15.57 -8.27
C GLN A 2 -12.43 15.60 -7.02
N ALA A 3 -13.73 15.83 -7.19
CA ALA A 3 -14.69 15.89 -6.07
C ALA A 3 -14.75 14.56 -5.28
N TYR A 4 -14.74 13.43 -5.98
CA TYR A 4 -14.69 12.10 -5.37
C TYR A 4 -13.42 11.88 -4.54
N MET A 5 -12.27 12.36 -5.04
CA MET A 5 -10.98 12.22 -4.38
C MET A 5 -10.71 13.30 -3.32
N LYS A 6 -11.63 14.26 -3.13
CA LYS A 6 -11.45 15.44 -2.26
C LYS A 6 -10.08 16.11 -2.48
N SER A 7 -9.64 16.13 -3.74
CA SER A 7 -8.28 16.55 -4.11
C SER A 7 -8.21 18.06 -4.27
N THR A 8 -7.21 18.67 -3.64
CA THR A 8 -6.81 20.07 -3.88
C THR A 8 -6.11 20.23 -5.24
N MET A 9 -5.47 19.17 -5.73
CA MET A 9 -4.84 19.15 -7.05
C MET A 9 -5.88 18.94 -8.16
N PRO A 10 -5.81 19.69 -9.27
CA PRO A 10 -6.71 19.53 -10.40
C PRO A 10 -6.50 18.19 -11.11
N TYR A 11 -7.51 17.80 -11.88
CA TYR A 11 -7.47 16.63 -12.76
C TYR A 11 -7.56 17.06 -14.22
N ARG A 12 -6.82 16.38 -15.10
CA ARG A 12 -7.00 16.47 -16.57
C ARG A 12 -8.21 15.69 -17.06
N GLY A 13 -8.81 14.85 -16.21
CA GLY A 13 -9.96 14.00 -16.56
C GLY A 13 -9.54 12.70 -17.25
N VAL A 14 -8.29 12.25 -17.06
CA VAL A 14 -7.78 11.02 -17.66
C VAL A 14 -7.84 9.88 -16.63
N PRO A 15 -8.80 8.95 -16.75
CA PRO A 15 -8.94 7.87 -15.77
C PRO A 15 -7.77 6.88 -15.87
N THR A 16 -7.48 6.17 -14.78
CA THR A 16 -6.35 5.22 -14.68
C THR A 16 -6.25 4.21 -15.83
N PRO A 17 -7.35 3.60 -16.34
CA PRO A 17 -7.27 2.69 -17.49
C PRO A 17 -6.74 3.34 -18.78
N ARG A 18 -6.90 4.66 -18.94
CA ARG A 18 -6.33 5.45 -20.05
C ARG A 18 -4.94 5.99 -19.75
N ASN A 19 -4.64 6.30 -18.49
CA ASN A 19 -3.31 6.75 -18.06
C ASN A 19 -2.24 5.66 -18.24
N ARG A 20 -2.56 4.41 -17.88
CA ARG A 20 -1.64 3.27 -17.97
C ARG A 20 -1.00 3.07 -19.36
N PRO A 21 -1.75 3.00 -20.47
CA PRO A 21 -1.15 2.86 -21.80
C PRO A 21 -0.31 4.06 -22.22
N ILE A 22 -0.63 5.29 -21.78
CA ILE A 22 0.19 6.48 -22.04
C ILE A 22 1.56 6.33 -21.39
N VAL A 23 1.59 5.95 -20.12
CA VAL A 23 2.83 5.72 -19.38
C VAL A 23 3.64 4.57 -19.99
N ALA A 24 2.98 3.48 -20.36
CA ALA A 24 3.65 2.34 -21.01
C ALA A 24 4.26 2.74 -22.36
N GLY A 25 3.55 3.55 -23.16
CA GLY A 25 4.06 4.10 -24.41
C GLY A 25 5.27 5.02 -24.20
N ALA A 26 5.22 5.91 -23.20
CA ALA A 26 6.34 6.78 -22.86
C ALA A 26 7.58 5.98 -22.41
N ILE A 27 7.40 4.95 -21.58
CA ILE A 27 8.50 4.05 -21.16
C ILE A 27 9.10 3.29 -22.35
N ALA A 28 8.27 2.87 -23.31
CA ALA A 28 8.73 2.16 -24.50
C ALA A 28 9.55 3.07 -25.43
N ALA A 29 9.11 4.32 -25.61
CA ALA A 29 9.81 5.31 -26.42
C ALA A 29 11.08 5.84 -25.74
N HIS A 30 11.05 5.99 -24.41
CA HIS A 30 12.13 6.59 -23.61
C HIS A 30 12.48 5.70 -22.40
N PRO A 31 13.15 4.55 -22.62
CA PRO A 31 13.54 3.67 -21.53
C PRO A 31 14.59 4.33 -20.64
N LEU A 32 14.42 4.23 -19.32
CA LEU A 32 15.35 4.76 -18.33
C LEU A 32 16.46 3.74 -18.08
N ALA A 33 17.71 4.16 -18.28
CA ALA A 33 18.87 3.25 -18.32
C ALA A 33 19.43 2.88 -16.95
N ALA A 34 19.14 3.66 -15.90
CA ALA A 34 19.70 3.48 -14.56
C ALA A 34 18.66 3.74 -13.47
N SER A 35 18.82 3.08 -12.31
CA SER A 35 17.95 3.27 -11.14
C SER A 35 17.89 4.73 -10.71
N ARG A 36 19.04 5.42 -10.67
CA ARG A 36 19.11 6.85 -10.32
C ARG A 36 18.24 7.72 -11.23
N VAL A 37 18.35 7.56 -12.55
CA VAL A 37 17.54 8.31 -13.52
C VAL A 37 16.06 7.97 -13.37
N TRP A 38 15.75 6.71 -13.09
CA TRP A 38 14.39 6.26 -12.82
C TRP A 38 13.80 6.90 -11.55
N GLU A 39 14.57 7.00 -10.47
CA GLU A 39 14.15 7.72 -9.26
C GLU A 39 13.97 9.22 -9.51
N GLU A 40 14.89 9.87 -10.24
CA GLU A 40 14.82 11.30 -10.59
C GLU A 40 13.54 11.61 -11.39
N VAL A 41 13.19 10.77 -12.37
CA VAL A 41 11.96 10.92 -13.15
C VAL A 41 10.70 10.73 -12.29
N ILE A 42 10.69 9.73 -11.39
CA ILE A 42 9.57 9.53 -10.46
C ILE A 42 9.40 10.74 -9.55
N ARG A 43 10.50 11.28 -9.01
CA ARG A 43 10.48 12.47 -8.14
C ARG A 43 9.95 13.68 -8.89
N SER A 44 10.44 13.96 -10.09
CA SER A 44 9.97 15.12 -10.86
C SER A 44 8.47 15.02 -11.18
N LEU A 45 8.02 13.88 -11.72
CA LEU A 45 6.59 13.68 -12.02
C LEU A 45 5.68 13.74 -10.78
N TRP A 46 6.24 13.54 -9.59
CA TRP A 46 5.47 13.54 -8.35
C TRP A 46 5.43 14.90 -7.66
N PHE A 47 6.60 15.53 -7.51
CA PHE A 47 6.78 16.77 -6.74
C PHE A 47 6.54 18.02 -7.60
N ASP A 48 6.78 17.93 -8.91
CA ASP A 48 6.49 19.01 -9.86
C ASP A 48 5.08 18.86 -10.47
N ALA A 49 4.29 17.89 -9.99
CA ALA A 49 2.97 17.58 -10.50
C ALA A 49 2.03 18.79 -10.40
N SER A 50 1.52 19.23 -11.54
CA SER A 50 0.43 20.19 -11.66
C SER A 50 -0.93 19.51 -11.63
N TYR A 51 -1.00 18.24 -12.06
CA TYR A 51 -2.24 17.47 -12.12
C TYR A 51 -2.09 16.10 -11.47
N ARG A 52 -3.17 15.60 -10.86
CA ARG A 52 -3.12 14.34 -10.10
C ARG A 52 -2.74 13.13 -10.95
N GLU A 53 -3.08 13.16 -12.23
CA GLU A 53 -2.69 12.13 -13.19
C GLU A 53 -1.18 12.00 -13.40
N GLU A 54 -0.40 13.04 -13.11
CA GLU A 54 1.08 13.01 -13.20
C GLU A 54 1.66 12.18 -12.04
N ARG A 55 1.06 12.27 -10.84
CA ARG A 55 1.38 11.36 -9.73
C ARG A 55 0.99 9.91 -10.02
N TYR A 56 -0.12 9.67 -10.71
CA TYR A 56 -0.45 8.33 -11.20
C TYR A 56 0.57 7.82 -12.23
N ALA A 57 1.09 8.71 -13.08
CA ALA A 57 2.15 8.36 -14.03
C ALA A 57 3.46 7.98 -13.31
N ALA A 58 3.85 8.72 -12.27
CA ALA A 58 4.98 8.40 -11.42
C ALA A 58 4.84 7.00 -10.78
N ILE A 59 3.67 6.66 -10.23
CA ILE A 59 3.38 5.31 -9.72
C ILE A 59 3.44 4.27 -10.84
N GLY A 60 2.92 4.59 -12.02
CA GLY A 60 3.01 3.71 -13.19
C GLY A 60 4.44 3.39 -13.60
N ILE A 61 5.35 4.36 -13.54
CA ILE A 61 6.79 4.18 -13.80
C ILE A 61 7.44 3.38 -12.66
N LEU A 62 7.13 3.70 -11.40
CA LEU A 62 7.60 2.95 -10.23
C LEU A 62 7.27 1.45 -10.34
N GLN A 63 6.07 1.13 -10.82
CA GLN A 63 5.52 -0.24 -10.85
C GLN A 63 5.69 -0.93 -12.19
N ALA A 64 6.31 -0.28 -13.18
CA ALA A 64 6.51 -0.88 -14.50
C ALA A 64 7.37 -2.15 -14.41
N ARG A 65 6.98 -3.19 -15.15
CA ARG A 65 7.67 -4.49 -15.17
C ARG A 65 9.14 -4.37 -15.57
N ARG A 66 9.45 -3.45 -16.50
CA ARG A 66 10.82 -3.20 -16.98
C ARG A 66 11.77 -2.77 -15.86
N TYR A 67 11.27 -2.06 -14.85
CA TYR A 67 12.08 -1.51 -13.76
C TYR A 67 12.01 -2.33 -12.47
N ARG A 68 11.57 -3.59 -12.56
CA ARG A 68 11.46 -4.48 -11.40
C ARG A 68 12.78 -4.64 -10.63
N ALA A 69 13.90 -4.72 -11.35
CA ALA A 69 15.22 -4.83 -10.74
C ALA A 69 15.65 -3.60 -9.93
N PHE A 70 15.00 -2.44 -10.12
CA PHE A 70 15.29 -1.22 -9.37
C PHE A 70 14.49 -1.10 -8.06
N ARG A 71 13.51 -1.99 -7.83
CA ARG A 71 12.70 -2.02 -6.60
C ARG A 71 13.39 -2.85 -5.53
N THR A 72 14.42 -2.28 -4.95
CA THR A 72 15.24 -2.88 -3.89
C THR A 72 15.05 -2.14 -2.55
N PRO A 73 15.57 -2.64 -1.42
CA PRO A 73 15.42 -1.96 -0.12
C PRO A 73 15.88 -0.50 -0.09
N GLU A 74 16.85 -0.14 -0.93
CA GLU A 74 17.48 1.19 -1.01
C GLU A 74 16.48 2.29 -1.41
N ILE A 75 15.36 1.94 -2.06
CA ILE A 75 14.35 2.92 -2.47
C ILE A 75 13.31 3.23 -1.39
N LEU A 76 13.39 2.59 -0.21
CA LEU A 76 12.47 2.86 0.91
C LEU A 76 12.36 4.36 1.28
N PRO A 77 13.45 5.16 1.29
CA PRO A 77 13.35 6.60 1.51
C PRO A 77 12.47 7.30 0.45
N LEU A 78 12.63 6.98 -0.84
CA LEU A 78 11.76 7.47 -1.91
C LEU A 78 10.31 7.08 -1.63
N LEU A 79 10.04 5.80 -1.32
CA LEU A 79 8.67 5.35 -1.06
C LEU A 79 8.05 6.10 0.13
N ARG A 80 8.83 6.33 1.19
CA ARG A 80 8.39 7.13 2.34
C ARG A 80 8.00 8.55 1.92
N ASP A 81 8.82 9.22 1.12
CA ASP A 81 8.54 10.57 0.62
C ASP A 81 7.23 10.60 -0.18
N LEU A 82 7.03 9.64 -1.09
CA LEU A 82 5.80 9.52 -1.88
C LEU A 82 4.59 9.24 -1.01
N ILE A 83 4.70 8.35 -0.01
CA ILE A 83 3.58 8.03 0.88
C ILE A 83 3.16 9.26 1.70
N VAL A 84 4.13 9.97 2.28
CA VAL A 84 3.85 11.15 3.12
C VAL A 84 3.28 12.31 2.31
N SER A 85 3.85 12.60 1.14
CA SER A 85 3.38 13.70 0.28
C SER A 85 2.14 13.36 -0.56
N GLY A 86 1.86 12.06 -0.74
CA GLY A 86 0.69 11.54 -1.45
C GLY A 86 -0.56 11.46 -0.60
N ALA A 87 -0.40 11.19 0.71
CA ALA A 87 -1.38 11.23 1.79
C ALA A 87 -2.87 11.02 1.43
N TRP A 88 -3.15 10.08 0.52
CA TRP A 88 -4.49 9.69 0.11
C TRP A 88 -4.46 8.25 -0.44
N TRP A 89 -5.56 7.53 -0.26
CA TRP A 89 -5.62 6.08 -0.47
C TRP A 89 -5.34 5.66 -1.92
N ASP A 90 -5.77 6.45 -2.90
CA ASP A 90 -5.57 6.18 -4.33
C ASP A 90 -4.08 6.22 -4.75
N LEU A 91 -3.28 7.01 -4.04
CA LEU A 91 -1.85 7.16 -4.26
C LEU A 91 -1.04 6.18 -3.40
N VAL A 92 -1.43 5.98 -2.14
CA VAL A 92 -0.67 5.20 -1.16
C VAL A 92 -0.90 3.70 -1.31
N ASP A 93 -2.13 3.25 -1.55
CA ASP A 93 -2.46 1.83 -1.42
C ASP A 93 -1.75 0.96 -2.47
N GLY A 94 -1.57 1.50 -3.69
CA GLY A 94 -0.79 0.84 -4.74
C GLY A 94 0.68 0.68 -4.35
N ILE A 95 1.29 1.74 -3.80
CA ILE A 95 2.68 1.72 -3.32
C ILE A 95 2.84 0.71 -2.19
N ALA A 96 1.91 0.70 -1.23
CA ALA A 96 1.94 -0.19 -0.08
C ALA A 96 1.81 -1.67 -0.47
N THR A 97 0.74 -2.01 -1.20
CA THR A 97 0.40 -3.41 -1.48
C THR A 97 1.25 -4.04 -2.57
N GLN A 98 1.77 -3.25 -3.52
CA GLN A 98 2.57 -3.76 -4.62
C GLN A 98 4.06 -3.52 -4.39
N THR A 99 4.48 -2.28 -4.26
CA THR A 99 5.91 -1.94 -4.24
C THR A 99 6.56 -2.30 -2.92
N VAL A 100 6.04 -1.79 -1.80
CA VAL A 100 6.55 -2.14 -0.46
C VAL A 100 6.36 -3.63 -0.20
N GLY A 101 5.20 -4.19 -0.58
CA GLY A 101 4.95 -5.62 -0.44
C GLY A 101 5.90 -6.51 -1.24
N GLU A 102 6.24 -6.14 -2.48
CA GLU A 102 7.24 -6.86 -3.27
C GLU A 102 8.63 -6.82 -2.62
N ILE A 103 9.04 -5.65 -2.11
CA ILE A 103 10.34 -5.50 -1.44
C ILE A 103 10.36 -6.29 -0.12
N LEU A 104 9.30 -6.23 0.69
CA LEU A 104 9.21 -7.01 1.93
C LEU A 104 9.34 -8.52 1.67
N VAL A 105 8.66 -9.02 0.63
CA VAL A 105 8.74 -10.43 0.24
C VAL A 105 10.14 -10.81 -0.27
N GLY A 106 10.83 -9.91 -0.97
CA GLY A 106 12.17 -10.16 -1.51
C GLY A 106 13.27 -10.11 -0.44
N TRP A 107 13.12 -9.26 0.57
CA TRP A 107 14.12 -9.01 1.62
C TRP A 107 13.50 -8.97 3.03
N PRO A 108 12.85 -10.05 3.50
CA PRO A 108 12.08 -10.03 4.73
C PRO A 108 12.92 -9.64 5.96
N SER A 109 14.15 -10.15 6.07
CA SER A 109 15.04 -9.82 7.20
C SER A 109 15.42 -8.34 7.27
N LEU A 110 15.52 -7.65 6.13
CA LEU A 110 15.87 -6.23 6.07
C LEU A 110 14.66 -5.32 6.26
N ILE A 111 13.49 -5.74 5.75
CA ILE A 111 12.32 -4.86 5.65
C ILE A 111 11.37 -5.03 6.84
N THR A 112 11.31 -6.21 7.46
CA THR A 112 10.48 -6.44 8.65
C THR A 112 10.75 -5.41 9.76
N PRO A 113 12.01 -5.12 10.17
CA PRO A 113 12.28 -4.09 11.18
C PRO A 113 11.74 -2.71 10.81
N GLU A 114 11.78 -2.35 9.52
CA GLU A 114 11.23 -1.09 9.04
C GLU A 114 9.70 -1.08 9.10
N MET A 115 9.03 -2.18 8.77
CA MET A 115 7.56 -2.29 8.92
C MET A 115 7.13 -2.22 10.40
N HIS A 116 7.92 -2.79 11.32
CA HIS A 116 7.74 -2.62 12.77
C HIS A 116 7.85 -1.15 13.20
N ARG A 117 8.74 -0.39 12.58
CA ARG A 117 8.89 1.06 12.83
C ARG A 117 7.71 1.83 12.24
N TRP A 118 7.36 1.55 10.99
CA TRP A 118 6.28 2.21 10.26
C TRP A 118 4.90 1.97 10.89
N SER A 119 4.66 0.81 11.49
CA SER A 119 3.38 0.53 12.17
C SER A 119 3.10 1.44 13.36
N ARG A 120 4.14 2.07 13.93
CA ARG A 120 4.07 2.99 15.06
C ARG A 120 4.35 4.45 14.68
N ASP A 121 4.57 4.75 13.40
CA ASP A 121 4.86 6.11 12.93
C ASP A 121 3.67 7.04 13.26
N ALA A 122 3.92 8.32 13.53
CA ALA A 122 2.88 9.31 13.79
C ALA A 122 2.00 9.56 12.55
N ASN A 123 2.55 9.40 11.35
CA ASN A 123 1.83 9.55 10.09
C ASN A 123 0.93 8.35 9.80
N LEU A 124 -0.36 8.62 9.63
CA LEU A 124 -1.39 7.62 9.31
C LEU A 124 -1.06 6.80 8.05
N TRP A 125 -0.55 7.43 7.00
CA TRP A 125 -0.29 6.77 5.73
C TRP A 125 0.90 5.83 5.79
N ILE A 126 1.88 6.14 6.65
CA ILE A 126 3.00 5.24 6.94
C ILE A 126 2.50 4.00 7.70
N ARG A 127 1.68 4.18 8.76
CA ARG A 127 1.04 3.05 9.46
C ARG A 127 0.17 2.21 8.53
N ARG A 128 -0.63 2.86 7.68
CA ARG A 128 -1.47 2.19 6.67
C ARG A 128 -0.63 1.36 5.71
N THR A 129 0.51 1.87 5.27
CA THR A 129 1.44 1.12 4.43
C THR A 129 1.96 -0.13 5.14
N ALA A 130 2.38 -0.03 6.40
CA ALA A 130 2.85 -1.18 7.17
C ALA A 130 1.76 -2.28 7.28
N ILE A 131 0.52 -1.89 7.55
CA ILE A 131 -0.63 -2.80 7.64
C ILE A 131 -0.93 -3.49 6.29
N LEU A 132 -0.86 -2.75 5.18
CA LEU A 132 -1.23 -3.24 3.85
C LEU A 132 -0.09 -3.93 3.09
N SER A 133 1.14 -3.85 3.59
CA SER A 133 2.36 -4.35 2.92
C SER A 133 2.27 -5.83 2.54
N GLN A 134 1.51 -6.64 3.30
CA GLN A 134 1.40 -8.08 3.09
C GLN A 134 0.16 -8.51 2.30
N ASN A 135 -0.67 -7.58 1.80
CA ASN A 135 -1.96 -7.93 1.16
C ASN A 135 -1.83 -8.88 -0.04
N HIS A 136 -0.71 -8.85 -0.76
CA HIS A 136 -0.47 -9.75 -1.90
C HIS A 136 0.45 -10.94 -1.57
N ALA A 137 0.88 -11.09 -0.31
CA ALA A 137 1.83 -12.14 0.09
C ALA A 137 1.21 -13.55 0.11
N ARG A 138 -0.12 -13.66 0.29
CA ARG A 138 -0.87 -14.93 0.33
C ARG A 138 -0.25 -15.91 1.35
N LEU A 139 0.19 -17.08 0.91
CA LEU A 139 0.81 -18.09 1.78
C LEU A 139 2.17 -17.65 2.36
N ARG A 140 2.76 -16.57 1.83
CA ARG A 140 4.00 -15.97 2.35
C ARG A 140 3.75 -14.87 3.39
N THR A 141 2.50 -14.61 3.77
CA THR A 141 2.21 -13.66 4.85
C THR A 141 2.87 -14.13 6.14
N ASP A 142 3.72 -13.28 6.71
CA ASP A 142 4.22 -13.39 8.07
C ASP A 142 3.12 -12.90 9.01
N GLU A 143 2.45 -13.86 9.67
CA GLU A 143 1.38 -13.58 10.62
C GLU A 143 1.88 -12.74 11.81
N THR A 144 3.11 -12.98 12.28
CA THR A 144 3.69 -12.25 13.41
C THR A 144 3.82 -10.77 13.06
N LEU A 145 4.40 -10.47 11.90
CA LEU A 145 4.51 -9.10 11.42
C LEU A 145 3.13 -8.47 11.17
N LEU A 146 2.19 -9.22 10.59
CA LEU A 146 0.83 -8.74 10.32
C LEU A 146 0.14 -8.30 11.62
N VAL A 147 0.20 -9.16 12.65
CA VAL A 147 -0.38 -8.90 13.97
C VAL A 147 0.25 -7.65 14.59
N VAL A 148 1.58 -7.56 14.61
CA VAL A 148 2.29 -6.37 15.13
C VAL A 148 1.82 -5.09 14.42
N CYS A 149 1.75 -5.11 13.09
CA CYS A 149 1.35 -3.95 12.31
C CYS A 149 -0.08 -3.51 12.62
N ILE A 150 -0.99 -4.46 12.81
CA ILE A 150 -2.40 -4.19 13.15
C ILE A 150 -2.54 -3.69 14.59
N GLU A 151 -1.88 -4.35 15.54
CA GLU A 151 -2.03 -4.07 16.97
C GLU A 151 -1.64 -2.64 17.33
N ALA A 152 -0.60 -2.10 16.67
CA ALA A 152 -0.19 -0.72 16.82
C ALA A 152 -1.29 0.31 16.43
N SER A 153 -2.33 -0.13 15.71
CA SER A 153 -3.42 0.72 15.22
C SER A 153 -4.82 0.28 15.66
N LEU A 154 -4.98 -0.70 16.57
CA LEU A 154 -6.31 -1.17 17.00
C LEU A 154 -7.18 -0.06 17.61
N ALA A 155 -6.57 0.80 18.43
CA ALA A 155 -7.25 1.93 19.07
C ALA A 155 -7.54 3.11 18.11
N ALA A 156 -7.07 3.04 16.86
CA ALA A 156 -7.25 4.13 15.91
C ALA A 156 -8.73 4.40 15.64
N ARG A 157 -9.11 5.67 15.68
CA ARG A 157 -10.49 6.12 15.36
C ARG A 157 -10.68 6.50 13.90
N ASP A 158 -9.57 6.76 13.20
CA ASP A 158 -9.56 7.15 11.80
C ASP A 158 -10.15 6.06 10.87
N PHE A 159 -10.90 6.49 9.87
CA PHE A 159 -11.56 5.62 8.91
C PHE A 159 -10.56 4.82 8.06
N PHE A 160 -9.51 5.45 7.56
CA PHE A 160 -8.52 4.79 6.70
C PHE A 160 -7.67 3.80 7.49
N ALA A 161 -7.32 4.08 8.74
CA ALA A 161 -6.66 3.10 9.61
C ALA A 161 -7.53 1.84 9.78
N ARG A 162 -8.80 2.01 10.15
CA ARG A 162 -9.74 0.91 10.39
C ARG A 162 -10.01 0.09 9.13
N LYS A 163 -10.12 0.74 7.97
CA LYS A 163 -10.23 0.06 6.66
C LYS A 163 -8.97 -0.71 6.31
N ALA A 164 -7.78 -0.19 6.62
CA ALA A 164 -6.52 -0.88 6.37
C ALA A 164 -6.48 -2.23 7.11
N ILE A 165 -6.79 -2.22 8.42
CA ILE A 165 -6.85 -3.41 9.26
C ILE A 165 -7.82 -4.44 8.66
N GLY A 166 -9.05 -4.00 8.36
CA GLY A 166 -10.07 -4.89 7.80
C GLY A 166 -9.65 -5.50 6.45
N TRP A 167 -8.99 -4.73 5.59
CA TRP A 167 -8.51 -5.21 4.30
C TRP A 167 -7.35 -6.19 4.42
N ALA A 168 -6.38 -5.91 5.29
CA ALA A 168 -5.25 -6.81 5.51
C ALA A 168 -5.72 -8.17 6.04
N LEU A 169 -6.64 -8.17 7.02
CA LEU A 169 -7.26 -9.39 7.53
C LEU A 169 -8.10 -10.10 6.46
N ARG A 170 -8.89 -9.38 5.66
CA ARG A 170 -9.67 -9.98 4.58
C ARG A 170 -8.80 -10.65 3.53
N GLU A 171 -7.66 -10.05 3.17
CA GLU A 171 -6.72 -10.67 2.24
C GLU A 171 -6.07 -11.92 2.85
N TYR A 172 -5.68 -11.87 4.13
CA TYR A 172 -5.13 -13.03 4.83
C TYR A 172 -6.15 -14.16 4.98
N ALA A 173 -7.42 -13.83 5.18
CA ALA A 173 -8.51 -14.80 5.31
C ALA A 173 -8.72 -15.66 4.06
N LYS A 174 -8.29 -15.20 2.87
CA LYS A 174 -8.34 -16.00 1.63
C LYS A 174 -7.47 -17.25 1.70
N VAL A 175 -6.46 -17.28 2.56
CA VAL A 175 -5.53 -18.40 2.73
C VAL A 175 -5.55 -19.01 4.13
N ARG A 176 -5.98 -18.25 5.14
CA ARG A 176 -6.03 -18.66 6.56
C ARG A 176 -7.29 -18.12 7.26
N PRO A 177 -8.50 -18.53 6.84
CA PRO A 177 -9.75 -17.99 7.38
C PRO A 177 -9.91 -18.26 8.89
N GLU A 178 -9.54 -19.46 9.37
CA GLU A 178 -9.62 -19.81 10.80
C GLU A 178 -8.72 -18.92 11.68
N ARG A 179 -7.51 -18.61 11.19
CA ARG A 179 -6.60 -17.69 11.91
C ARG A 179 -7.19 -16.30 12.02
N VAL A 180 -7.83 -15.81 10.96
CA VAL A 180 -8.49 -14.49 10.98
C VAL A 180 -9.67 -14.48 11.94
N ARG A 181 -10.50 -15.54 12.01
CA ARG A 181 -11.55 -15.64 13.04
C ARG A 181 -10.95 -15.55 14.44
N ALA A 182 -9.95 -16.39 14.73
CA ALA A 182 -9.29 -16.42 16.02
C ALA A 182 -8.72 -15.05 16.44
N LEU A 183 -8.04 -14.33 15.52
CA LEU A 183 -7.52 -12.99 15.80
C LEU A 183 -8.64 -11.96 16.05
N VAL A 184 -9.71 -12.02 15.26
CA VAL A 184 -10.86 -11.12 15.40
C VAL A 184 -11.60 -11.34 16.73
N ASP A 185 -11.69 -12.59 17.18
CA ASP A 185 -12.28 -12.95 18.46
C ASP A 185 -11.35 -12.56 19.61
N GLN A 186 -10.05 -12.86 19.50
CA GLN A 186 -9.01 -12.48 20.46
C GLN A 186 -8.99 -10.96 20.71
N TRP A 187 -9.09 -10.14 19.66
CA TRP A 187 -9.10 -8.68 19.84
C TRP A 187 -10.44 -8.15 20.33
N GLY A 188 -11.54 -8.90 20.20
CA GLY A 188 -12.84 -8.55 20.75
C GLY A 188 -13.26 -7.10 20.45
N GLU A 189 -13.59 -6.35 21.50
CA GLU A 189 -14.04 -4.95 21.42
C GLU A 189 -12.92 -3.96 21.03
N ARG A 190 -11.64 -4.34 21.18
CA ARG A 190 -10.52 -3.49 20.72
C ARG A 190 -10.50 -3.37 19.20
N LEU A 191 -11.05 -4.35 18.47
CA LEU A 191 -11.19 -4.28 17.03
C LEU A 191 -12.47 -3.52 16.65
N SER A 192 -12.32 -2.42 15.92
CA SER A 192 -13.48 -1.63 15.52
C SER A 192 -14.51 -2.46 14.73
N GLY A 193 -15.80 -2.18 14.92
CA GLY A 193 -16.86 -2.87 14.18
C GLY A 193 -16.73 -2.77 12.66
N LEU A 194 -16.15 -1.67 12.14
CA LEU A 194 -15.82 -1.54 10.71
C LEU A 194 -14.75 -2.53 10.29
N SER A 195 -13.64 -2.61 11.02
CA SER A 195 -12.55 -3.55 10.74
C SER A 195 -13.02 -5.00 10.82
N ARG A 196 -13.84 -5.34 11.83
CA ARG A 196 -14.47 -6.66 11.99
C ARG A 196 -15.31 -7.04 10.78
N ARG A 197 -16.24 -6.18 10.36
CA ARG A 197 -17.11 -6.43 9.19
C ARG A 197 -16.31 -6.59 7.90
N GLU A 198 -15.26 -5.80 7.70
CA GLU A 198 -14.41 -5.92 6.51
C GLU A 198 -13.60 -7.22 6.53
N ALA A 199 -13.02 -7.59 7.68
CA ALA A 199 -12.20 -8.79 7.86
C ALA A 199 -12.98 -10.08 7.57
N LEU A 200 -14.21 -10.17 8.09
CA LEU A 200 -15.02 -11.39 8.03
C LEU A 200 -15.91 -11.50 6.78
N LYS A 201 -15.84 -10.53 5.85
CA LYS A 201 -16.76 -10.45 4.69
C LYS A 201 -16.85 -11.73 3.84
N HIS A 202 -15.76 -12.50 3.74
CA HIS A 202 -15.68 -13.72 2.94
C HIS A 202 -15.32 -14.96 3.77
N VAL A 203 -15.37 -14.81 5.10
CA VAL A 203 -15.13 -15.90 6.03
C VAL A 203 -16.50 -16.49 6.32
N GLY A 204 -16.79 -17.66 5.76
CA GLY A 204 -18.08 -18.34 5.96
C GLY A 204 -18.38 -18.59 7.45
N PRO A 205 -19.62 -19.00 7.80
CA PRO A 205 -19.96 -19.30 9.19
C PRO A 205 -18.97 -20.31 9.78
N SER A 206 -18.72 -20.21 11.09
CA SER A 206 -17.95 -21.22 11.82
C SER A 206 -18.65 -22.57 11.62
N VAL A 207 -17.89 -23.60 11.23
CA VAL A 207 -18.38 -24.96 11.28
C VAL A 207 -18.20 -25.40 12.72
N GLU A 208 -19.31 -25.53 13.46
CA GLU A 208 -19.33 -26.18 14.78
C GLU A 208 -19.03 -27.68 14.67
#